data_AF-A0A0L6WCJ6-F1
#
_entry.id   AF-A0A0L6WCJ6-F1
#
_cell.length_a   1.000
_cell.length_b   1.000
_cell.length_c   1.000
_cell.angle_alpha   90.00
_cell.angle_beta   90.00
_cell.angle_gamma   90.00
#
_symmetry.space_group_name_H-M   'P 1'
#
loop_
_entity.id
_entity.type
_entity.pdbx_description
1 polymer ?
#
loop_
_entity_poly.entity_id
_entity_poly.type
_entity_poly.pdbx_seq_one_letter_code
_entity_poly.pdbx_strand_id
1 'polypeptide(L)'
;MSTPDLTLPLATILQKVTFKTHKTVANSLGAIALVSGRLPKDQYIRYLMMLWHIYSTFEPALEQHATHPTLEPIYNPAVLARSLSLSADIAYLLDVPEASWKSHPIHLALLKDTPLVLKAYVNRVRELAEAQDPSPLLGHVYVRYLGDLSGGQTVRRAIVKAYGLDGKSGEGLSFYTFKELESTKKGMQGELKHIKEWFRDGMNKAGERGNDVKASVIGEANTAFDLNIELFDAINAELDEGMKMKTYQSYQVIAAIALVCLFFWCSSTVASHEWTLRR
;
A
#
# COMPACT_ATOMS: atom_id res chain seq x y z
N MET A 1 -4.28 -9.71 22.70
CA MET A 1 -3.83 -8.35 22.29
C MET A 1 -4.54 -7.34 23.16
N SER A 2 -3.94 -6.20 23.49
CA SER A 2 -4.64 -5.13 24.21
C SER A 2 -5.78 -4.60 23.35
N THR A 3 -6.98 -4.48 23.93
CA THR A 3 -8.15 -3.92 23.26
C THR A 3 -7.84 -2.52 22.71
N PRO A 4 -8.19 -2.18 21.46
CA PRO A 4 -7.94 -0.86 20.91
C PRO A 4 -8.66 0.23 21.73
N ASP A 5 -7.96 1.32 22.04
CA ASP A 5 -8.57 2.49 22.67
C ASP A 5 -9.38 3.28 21.61
N LEU A 6 -10.69 3.05 21.60
CA LEU A 6 -11.61 3.66 20.63
C LEU A 6 -11.87 5.16 20.89
N THR A 7 -11.35 5.73 21.97
CA THR A 7 -11.43 7.19 22.22
C THR A 7 -10.49 7.99 21.32
N LEU A 8 -9.45 7.34 20.79
CA LEU A 8 -8.47 7.98 19.90
C LEU A 8 -9.01 8.20 18.48
N PRO A 9 -8.40 9.11 17.69
CA PRO A 9 -8.68 9.24 16.28
C PRO A 9 -8.40 7.93 15.51
N LEU A 10 -9.24 7.59 14.51
CA LEU A 10 -9.16 6.31 13.80
C LEU A 10 -7.79 6.07 13.16
N ALA A 11 -7.18 7.11 12.57
CA ALA A 11 -5.84 7.01 11.99
C ALA A 11 -4.79 6.59 13.03
N THR A 12 -4.89 7.13 14.25
CA THR A 12 -4.00 6.81 15.37
C THR A 12 -4.20 5.39 15.86
N ILE A 13 -5.46 4.92 15.94
CA ILE A 13 -5.75 3.54 16.35
C ILE A 13 -5.18 2.57 15.33
N LEU A 14 -5.49 2.76 14.04
CA LEU A 14 -5.01 1.92 12.94
C LEU A 14 -3.48 1.87 12.93
N GLN A 15 -2.80 3.00 13.08
CA GLN A 15 -1.33 3.01 13.20
C GLN A 15 -0.81 2.14 14.35
N LYS A 16 -1.44 2.21 15.53
CA LYS A 16 -1.01 1.44 16.71
C LYS A 16 -1.28 -0.05 16.57
N VAL A 17 -2.49 -0.42 16.16
CA VAL A 17 -2.92 -1.83 16.12
C VAL A 17 -2.23 -2.60 14.99
N THR A 18 -1.93 -1.93 13.87
CA THR A 18 -1.31 -2.56 12.71
C THR A 18 0.23 -2.55 12.78
N PHE A 19 0.83 -1.86 13.76
CA PHE A 19 2.28 -1.75 13.89
C PHE A 19 3.01 -3.11 13.95
N LYS A 20 2.46 -4.06 14.72
CA LYS A 20 3.04 -5.41 14.84
C LYS A 20 2.90 -6.20 13.53
N THR A 21 1.75 -6.09 12.87
CA THR A 21 1.49 -6.77 11.60
C THR A 21 2.33 -6.18 10.48
N HIS A 22 2.53 -4.86 10.46
CA HIS A 22 3.46 -4.20 9.56
C HIS A 22 4.88 -4.73 9.70
N LYS A 23 5.38 -4.93 10.93
CA LYS A 23 6.69 -5.57 11.17
C LYS A 23 6.74 -7.00 10.61
N THR A 24 5.63 -7.73 10.66
CA THR A 24 5.55 -9.10 10.11
C THR A 24 5.63 -9.09 8.59
N VAL A 25 4.82 -8.26 7.91
CA VAL A 25 4.88 -8.05 6.45
C VAL A 25 6.30 -7.73 5.99
N ALA A 26 6.94 -6.79 6.69
CA ALA A 26 8.27 -6.30 6.36
C ALA A 26 9.35 -7.40 6.45
N ASN A 27 9.11 -8.46 7.20
CA ASN A 27 10.02 -9.60 7.34
C ASN A 27 9.67 -10.78 6.41
N SER A 28 8.63 -10.68 5.59
CA SER A 28 8.32 -11.71 4.59
C SER A 28 9.42 -11.77 3.52
N LEU A 29 9.68 -12.97 2.99
CA LEU A 29 10.73 -13.18 1.98
C LEU A 29 10.44 -12.37 0.70
N GLY A 30 9.16 -12.31 0.29
CA GLY A 30 8.71 -11.52 -0.86
C GLY A 30 8.95 -10.01 -0.67
N ALA A 31 8.56 -9.45 0.47
CA ALA A 31 8.79 -8.03 0.75
C ALA A 31 10.30 -7.70 0.82
N ILE A 32 11.10 -8.55 1.46
CA ILE A 32 12.56 -8.42 1.52
C ILE A 32 13.17 -8.47 0.11
N ALA A 33 12.75 -9.43 -0.72
CA ALA A 33 13.24 -9.54 -2.09
C ALA A 33 12.88 -8.30 -2.92
N LEU A 34 11.66 -7.78 -2.78
CA LEU A 34 11.20 -6.58 -3.46
C LEU A 34 11.99 -5.33 -3.04
N VAL A 35 12.08 -5.05 -1.74
CA VAL A 35 12.76 -3.83 -1.25
C VAL A 35 14.28 -3.87 -1.43
N SER A 36 14.87 -5.06 -1.54
CA SER A 36 16.29 -5.24 -1.85
C SER A 36 16.60 -5.28 -3.35
N GLY A 37 15.58 -5.22 -4.21
CA GLY A 37 15.74 -5.28 -5.67
C GLY A 37 16.23 -6.64 -6.16
N ARG A 38 15.93 -7.71 -5.41
CA ARG A 38 16.33 -9.09 -5.73
C ARG A 38 15.17 -9.93 -6.26
N LEU A 39 13.96 -9.41 -6.23
CA LEU A 39 12.82 -10.08 -6.84
C LEU A 39 13.04 -10.14 -8.37
N PRO A 40 12.91 -11.31 -9.02
CA PRO A 40 12.97 -11.41 -10.47
C PRO A 40 11.94 -10.51 -11.17
N LYS A 41 12.28 -9.96 -12.34
CA LYS A 41 11.42 -8.99 -13.05
C LYS A 41 10.06 -9.58 -13.41
N ASP A 42 10.01 -10.83 -13.85
CA ASP A 42 8.77 -11.56 -14.15
C ASP A 42 7.89 -11.76 -12.91
N GLN A 43 8.49 -12.05 -11.75
CA GLN A 43 7.78 -12.15 -10.47
C GLN A 43 7.26 -10.79 -10.00
N TYR A 44 8.01 -9.71 -10.23
CA TYR A 44 7.54 -8.36 -9.98
C TYR A 44 6.36 -7.98 -10.89
N ILE A 45 6.42 -8.30 -12.19
CA ILE A 45 5.31 -8.11 -13.12
C ILE A 45 4.08 -8.90 -12.66
N ARG A 46 4.26 -10.17 -12.26
CA ARG A 46 3.18 -11.00 -11.71
C ARG A 46 2.57 -10.36 -10.46
N TYR A 47 3.40 -9.82 -9.56
CA TYR A 47 2.91 -9.07 -8.40
C TYR A 47 2.10 -7.84 -8.79
N LEU A 48 2.57 -7.03 -9.74
CA LEU A 48 1.82 -5.88 -10.24
C LEU A 48 0.47 -6.29 -10.85
N MET A 49 0.39 -7.42 -11.55
CA MET A 49 -0.87 -7.96 -12.06
C MET A 49 -1.83 -8.33 -10.93
N MET A 50 -1.34 -8.95 -9.85
CA MET A 50 -2.17 -9.25 -8.69
C MET A 50 -2.67 -7.97 -8.01
N LEU A 51 -1.81 -6.95 -7.88
CA LEU A 51 -2.22 -5.64 -7.41
C LEU A 51 -3.26 -5.02 -8.34
N TRP A 52 -3.07 -5.09 -9.66
CA TRP A 52 -4.04 -4.57 -10.62
C TRP A 52 -5.42 -5.15 -10.38
N HIS A 53 -5.54 -6.47 -10.19
CA HIS A 53 -6.83 -7.11 -9.86
C HIS A 53 -7.44 -6.59 -8.55
N ILE A 54 -6.63 -6.35 -7.52
CA ILE A 54 -7.09 -5.81 -6.23
C ILE A 54 -7.58 -4.35 -6.38
N TYR A 55 -6.77 -3.47 -6.98
CA TYR A 55 -7.10 -2.05 -7.15
C TYR A 55 -8.26 -1.86 -8.12
N SER A 56 -8.29 -2.59 -9.23
CA SER A 56 -9.44 -2.61 -10.15
C SER A 56 -10.70 -3.21 -9.54
N THR A 57 -10.64 -3.77 -8.33
CA THR A 57 -11.82 -4.20 -7.58
C THR A 57 -12.27 -3.14 -6.58
N PHE A 58 -11.36 -2.61 -5.74
CA PHE A 58 -11.78 -1.65 -4.71
C PHE A 58 -11.95 -0.22 -5.22
N GLU A 59 -11.32 0.19 -6.33
CA GLU A 59 -11.48 1.54 -6.87
C GLU A 59 -12.89 1.78 -7.43
N PRO A 60 -13.49 0.86 -8.22
CA PRO A 60 -14.91 0.97 -8.58
C PRO A 60 -15.83 0.91 -7.35
N ALA A 61 -15.50 0.12 -6.33
CA ALA A 61 -16.27 0.08 -5.09
C ALA A 61 -16.21 1.42 -4.33
N LEU A 62 -15.07 2.10 -4.33
CA LEU A 62 -14.93 3.44 -3.79
C LEU A 62 -15.75 4.47 -4.57
N GLU A 63 -15.76 4.41 -5.92
CA GLU A 63 -16.60 5.27 -6.75
C GLU A 63 -18.10 5.02 -6.47
N GLN A 64 -18.52 3.75 -6.42
CA GLN A 64 -19.90 3.37 -6.10
C GLN A 64 -20.37 3.97 -4.76
N HIS A 65 -19.47 4.05 -3.78
CA HIS A 65 -19.74 4.55 -2.43
C HIS A 65 -19.10 5.91 -2.15
N ALA A 66 -18.85 6.71 -3.19
CA ALA A 66 -18.12 7.98 -3.09
C ALA A 66 -18.83 9.01 -2.19
N THR A 67 -20.15 8.89 -2.00
CA THR A 67 -20.95 9.76 -1.13
C THR A 67 -21.27 9.12 0.22
N HIS A 68 -20.81 7.89 0.47
CA HIS A 68 -21.02 7.22 1.75
C HIS A 68 -20.23 7.96 2.85
N PRO A 69 -20.83 8.34 4.00
CA PRO A 69 -20.16 9.24 4.94
C PRO A 69 -18.85 8.75 5.55
N THR A 70 -18.62 7.42 5.57
CA THR A 70 -17.35 6.83 6.01
C THR A 70 -16.25 6.90 4.93
N LEU A 71 -16.62 6.94 3.66
CA LEU A 71 -15.69 6.81 2.52
C LEU A 71 -15.49 8.13 1.77
N GLU A 72 -16.51 8.99 1.70
CA GLU A 72 -16.45 10.32 1.08
C GLU A 72 -15.22 11.15 1.54
N PRO A 73 -14.86 11.20 2.84
CA PRO A 73 -13.73 12.04 3.29
C PRO A 73 -12.36 11.63 2.74
N ILE A 74 -12.21 10.39 2.25
CA ILE A 74 -10.97 9.88 1.66
C ILE A 74 -11.06 9.68 0.14
N TYR A 75 -12.19 10.04 -0.47
CA TYR A 75 -12.44 9.81 -1.87
C TYR A 75 -11.77 10.87 -2.75
N ASN A 76 -10.65 10.51 -3.37
CA ASN A 76 -9.96 11.36 -4.36
C ASN A 76 -9.25 10.49 -5.41
N PRO A 77 -9.96 10.02 -6.44
CA PRO A 77 -9.38 9.12 -7.45
C PRO A 77 -8.28 9.81 -8.26
N ALA A 78 -8.35 11.13 -8.47
CA ALA A 78 -7.32 11.87 -9.20
C ALA A 78 -5.95 11.77 -8.53
N VAL A 79 -5.91 11.74 -7.19
CA VAL A 79 -4.68 11.64 -6.40
C VAL A 79 -4.32 10.18 -6.08
N LEU A 80 -5.31 9.33 -5.75
CA LEU A 80 -5.07 8.01 -5.17
C LEU A 80 -5.25 6.82 -6.11
N ALA A 81 -6.06 6.89 -7.18
CA ALA A 81 -6.35 5.71 -8.00
C ALA A 81 -5.11 5.22 -8.76
N ARG A 82 -4.81 3.92 -8.67
CA ARG A 82 -3.60 3.26 -9.17
C ARG A 82 -3.86 2.23 -10.26
N SER A 83 -5.09 1.75 -10.47
CA SER A 83 -5.34 0.68 -11.46
C SER A 83 -4.84 1.03 -12.87
N LEU A 84 -5.02 2.28 -13.32
CA LEU A 84 -4.49 2.76 -14.60
C LEU A 84 -2.96 2.81 -14.61
N SER A 85 -2.34 3.34 -13.54
CA SER A 85 -0.88 3.36 -13.41
C SER A 85 -0.28 1.94 -13.41
N LEU A 86 -0.93 0.99 -12.74
CA LEU A 86 -0.54 -0.42 -12.73
C LEU A 86 -0.63 -1.03 -14.13
N SER A 87 -1.72 -0.77 -14.85
CA SER A 87 -1.91 -1.23 -16.23
C SER A 87 -0.80 -0.74 -17.17
N ALA A 88 -0.50 0.56 -17.12
CA ALA A 88 0.58 1.17 -17.90
C ALA A 88 1.97 0.59 -17.54
N ASP A 89 2.26 0.43 -16.24
CA ASP A 89 3.55 -0.11 -15.79
C ASP A 89 3.72 -1.58 -16.19
N ILE A 90 2.68 -2.41 -16.09
CA ILE A 90 2.70 -3.81 -16.52
C ILE A 90 3.01 -3.89 -18.02
N ALA A 91 2.33 -3.08 -18.83
CA ALA A 91 2.52 -3.03 -20.27
C ALA A 91 3.96 -2.64 -20.64
N TYR A 92 4.48 -1.59 -20.02
CA TYR A 92 5.86 -1.14 -20.21
C TYR A 92 6.89 -2.20 -19.84
N LEU A 93 6.72 -2.85 -18.68
CA LEU A 93 7.67 -3.85 -18.20
C LEU A 93 7.69 -5.12 -19.07
N LEU A 94 6.57 -5.43 -19.71
CA LEU A 94 6.40 -6.50 -20.68
C LEU A 94 6.83 -6.13 -22.10
N ASP A 95 7.09 -4.85 -22.38
CA ASP A 95 7.35 -4.32 -23.72
C ASP A 95 6.22 -4.63 -24.72
N VAL A 96 4.98 -4.37 -24.31
CA VAL A 96 3.78 -4.58 -25.14
C VAL A 96 2.84 -3.37 -25.06
N PRO A 97 1.98 -3.15 -26.08
CA PRO A 97 0.92 -2.14 -25.97
C PRO A 97 0.00 -2.43 -24.78
N GLU A 98 -0.44 -1.38 -24.09
CA GLU A 98 -1.30 -1.52 -22.90
C GLU A 98 -2.60 -2.29 -23.18
N ALA A 99 -3.17 -2.13 -24.37
CA ALA A 99 -4.35 -2.90 -24.78
C ALA A 99 -4.11 -4.44 -24.84
N SER A 100 -2.85 -4.88 -24.88
CA SER A 100 -2.47 -6.28 -25.11
C SER A 100 -1.92 -7.01 -23.89
N TRP A 101 -1.55 -6.30 -22.81
CA TRP A 101 -0.85 -6.93 -21.67
C TRP A 101 -1.69 -8.04 -21.00
N LYS A 102 -3.02 -7.91 -21.00
CA LYS A 102 -3.93 -8.91 -20.43
C LYS A 102 -3.92 -10.23 -21.21
N SER A 103 -3.50 -10.22 -22.46
CA SER A 103 -3.34 -11.42 -23.30
C SER A 103 -1.92 -11.98 -23.25
N HIS A 104 -0.99 -11.34 -22.53
CA HIS A 104 0.38 -11.80 -22.40
C HIS A 104 0.46 -13.15 -21.66
N PRO A 105 1.33 -14.10 -22.05
CA PRO A 105 1.44 -15.42 -21.41
C PRO A 105 1.58 -15.40 -19.88
N ILE A 106 2.29 -14.42 -19.31
CA ILE A 106 2.43 -14.26 -17.85
C ILE A 106 1.06 -14.00 -17.18
N HIS A 107 0.22 -13.13 -17.76
CA HIS A 107 -1.10 -12.86 -17.22
C HIS A 107 -2.03 -14.06 -17.41
N LEU A 108 -1.99 -14.71 -18.58
CA LEU A 108 -2.77 -15.92 -18.83
C LEU A 108 -2.39 -17.06 -17.87
N ALA A 109 -1.10 -17.20 -17.54
CA ALA A 109 -0.65 -18.15 -16.53
C ALA A 109 -1.18 -17.80 -15.13
N LEU A 110 -1.17 -16.51 -14.75
CA LEU A 110 -1.79 -16.05 -13.50
C LEU A 110 -3.29 -16.35 -13.44
N LEU A 111 -4.03 -16.22 -14.55
CA LEU A 111 -5.45 -16.54 -14.59
C LEU A 111 -5.72 -18.05 -14.59
N LYS A 112 -4.87 -18.84 -15.26
CA LYS A 112 -4.98 -20.29 -15.29
C LYS A 112 -4.77 -20.90 -13.91
N ASP A 113 -3.78 -20.39 -13.17
CA ASP A 113 -3.46 -20.83 -11.81
C ASP A 113 -3.45 -19.64 -10.85
N THR A 114 -4.64 -19.07 -10.62
CA THR A 114 -4.80 -17.90 -9.77
C THR A 114 -4.60 -18.27 -8.31
N PRO A 115 -3.64 -17.62 -7.60
CA PRO A 115 -3.42 -17.84 -6.18
C PRO A 115 -4.70 -17.71 -5.35
N LEU A 116 -4.90 -18.61 -4.40
CA LEU A 116 -6.09 -18.61 -3.53
C LEU A 116 -6.23 -17.28 -2.78
N VAL A 117 -5.11 -16.73 -2.29
CA VAL A 117 -5.09 -15.41 -1.62
C VAL A 117 -5.61 -14.29 -2.52
N LEU A 118 -5.26 -14.29 -3.82
CA LEU A 118 -5.74 -13.26 -4.74
C LEU A 118 -7.27 -13.37 -4.91
N LYS A 119 -7.79 -14.59 -5.06
CA LYS A 119 -9.25 -14.82 -5.11
C LYS A 119 -9.92 -14.36 -3.82
N ALA A 120 -9.37 -14.73 -2.66
CA ALA A 120 -9.89 -14.36 -1.35
C ALA A 120 -9.92 -12.84 -1.17
N TYR A 121 -8.84 -12.13 -1.53
CA TYR A 121 -8.76 -10.67 -1.42
C TYR A 121 -9.81 -10.00 -2.31
N VAL A 122 -9.83 -10.35 -3.60
CA VAL A 122 -10.77 -9.76 -4.55
C VAL A 122 -12.22 -10.06 -4.15
N ASN A 123 -12.52 -11.28 -3.71
CA ASN A 123 -13.86 -11.64 -3.24
C ASN A 123 -14.25 -10.86 -1.97
N ARG A 124 -13.34 -10.73 -1.00
CA ARG A 124 -13.61 -9.97 0.22
C ARG A 124 -13.96 -8.51 -0.08
N VAL A 125 -13.21 -7.88 -0.98
CA VAL A 125 -13.51 -6.50 -1.41
C VAL A 125 -14.89 -6.42 -2.07
N ARG A 126 -15.27 -7.38 -2.92
CA ARG A 126 -16.59 -7.41 -3.55
C ARG A 126 -17.71 -7.59 -2.52
N GLU A 127 -17.54 -8.52 -1.58
CA GLU A 127 -18.49 -8.74 -0.48
C GLU A 127 -18.75 -7.44 0.30
N LEU A 128 -17.70 -6.69 0.61
CA LEU A 128 -17.81 -5.40 1.31
C LEU A 128 -18.46 -4.31 0.45
N ALA A 129 -18.21 -4.31 -0.86
CA ALA A 129 -18.82 -3.38 -1.79
C ALA A 129 -20.33 -3.61 -1.96
N GLU A 130 -20.77 -4.87 -1.82
CA GLU A 130 -22.18 -5.29 -1.93
C GLU A 130 -22.90 -5.30 -0.58
N ALA A 131 -22.18 -5.17 0.53
CA ALA A 131 -22.75 -5.15 1.87
C ALA A 131 -23.62 -3.91 2.11
N GLN A 132 -24.58 -4.05 3.05
CA GLN A 132 -25.43 -2.94 3.46
C GLN A 132 -24.63 -1.77 4.08
N ASP A 133 -23.54 -2.07 4.78
CA ASP A 133 -22.60 -1.08 5.30
C ASP A 133 -21.21 -1.27 4.64
N PRO A 134 -20.80 -0.38 3.72
CA PRO A 134 -19.51 -0.45 3.04
C PRO A 134 -18.36 0.15 3.85
N SER A 135 -18.61 0.66 5.07
CA SER A 135 -17.59 1.26 5.96
C SER A 135 -16.29 0.43 6.07
N PRO A 136 -16.33 -0.91 6.19
CA PRO A 136 -15.10 -1.71 6.30
C PRO A 136 -14.17 -1.62 5.08
N LEU A 137 -14.65 -1.21 3.89
CA LEU A 137 -13.78 -0.96 2.73
C LEU A 137 -12.63 -0.01 3.05
N LEU A 138 -12.84 0.95 3.98
CA LEU A 138 -11.81 1.87 4.45
C LEU A 138 -10.57 1.14 4.99
N GLY A 139 -10.74 -0.05 5.58
CA GLY A 139 -9.64 -0.88 6.07
C GLY A 139 -8.68 -1.32 4.95
N HIS A 140 -9.21 -1.83 3.84
CA HIS A 140 -8.39 -2.23 2.69
C HIS A 140 -7.70 -1.02 2.03
N VAL A 141 -8.45 0.07 1.88
CA VAL A 141 -7.98 1.30 1.26
C VAL A 141 -6.86 1.93 2.09
N TYR A 142 -6.99 1.92 3.42
CA TYR A 142 -5.94 2.30 4.36
C TYR A 142 -4.65 1.50 4.15
N VAL A 143 -4.74 0.16 4.16
CA VAL A 143 -3.56 -0.71 4.04
C VAL A 143 -2.83 -0.48 2.72
N ARG A 144 -3.59 -0.35 1.62
CA ARG A 144 -3.03 -0.20 0.28
C ARG A 144 -2.45 1.20 0.05
N TYR A 145 -3.28 2.25 0.11
CA TYR A 145 -2.83 3.60 -0.26
C TYR A 145 -1.77 4.17 0.68
N LEU A 146 -1.92 4.03 2.00
CA LEU A 146 -0.86 4.53 2.90
C LEU A 146 0.41 3.69 2.82
N GLY A 147 0.30 2.40 2.51
CA GLY A 147 1.45 1.55 2.21
C GLY A 147 2.23 2.09 1.01
N ASP A 148 1.54 2.37 -0.09
CA ASP A 148 2.15 2.91 -1.32
C ASP A 148 2.78 4.29 -1.10
N LEU A 149 2.08 5.19 -0.40
CA LEU A 149 2.55 6.55 -0.09
C LEU A 149 3.79 6.58 0.81
N SER A 150 4.09 5.47 1.50
CA SER A 150 5.13 5.45 2.53
C SER A 150 6.31 4.55 2.17
N GLY A 151 6.04 3.34 1.66
CA GLY A 151 7.05 2.40 1.19
C GLY A 151 7.37 2.51 -0.30
N GLY A 152 6.46 3.12 -1.09
CA GLY A 152 6.55 3.12 -2.56
C GLY A 152 7.84 3.72 -3.10
N GLN A 153 8.35 4.80 -2.50
CA GLN A 153 9.61 5.41 -2.96
C GLN A 153 10.85 4.53 -2.70
N THR A 154 10.80 3.66 -1.69
CA THR A 154 11.86 2.68 -1.46
C THR A 154 11.80 1.58 -2.52
N VAL A 155 10.61 1.04 -2.79
CA VAL A 155 10.42 0.03 -3.85
C VAL A 155 10.79 0.60 -5.22
N ARG A 156 10.33 1.82 -5.53
CA ARG A 156 10.66 2.55 -6.76
C ARG A 156 12.17 2.62 -7.01
N ARG A 157 12.96 2.99 -6.00
CA ARG A 157 14.43 3.06 -6.12
C ARG A 157 15.05 1.68 -6.30
N ALA A 158 14.53 0.66 -5.62
CA ALA A 158 15.01 -0.71 -5.74
C ALA A 158 14.80 -1.25 -7.16
N ILE A 159 13.59 -1.11 -7.73
CA ILE A 159 13.27 -1.65 -9.07
C ILE A 159 13.96 -0.90 -10.21
N VAL A 160 14.16 0.42 -10.09
CA VAL A 160 14.95 1.20 -11.06
C VAL A 160 16.33 0.59 -11.23
N LYS A 161 16.99 0.32 -10.09
CA LYS A 161 18.33 -0.28 -10.08
C LYS A 161 18.29 -1.75 -10.54
N ALA A 162 17.34 -2.53 -10.04
CA ALA A 162 17.27 -3.97 -10.28
C ALA A 162 16.98 -4.32 -11.75
N TYR A 163 16.13 -3.53 -12.41
CA TYR A 163 15.64 -3.83 -13.75
C TYR A 163 16.17 -2.86 -14.83
N GLY A 164 17.11 -1.98 -14.48
CA GLY A 164 17.74 -1.06 -15.42
C GLY A 164 16.78 -0.03 -16.03
N LEU A 165 15.77 0.41 -15.27
CA LEU A 165 14.75 1.35 -15.76
C LEU A 165 15.31 2.77 -15.77
N ASP A 166 14.87 3.60 -16.72
CA ASP A 166 15.14 5.05 -16.65
C ASP A 166 14.25 5.67 -15.57
N GLY A 167 14.84 5.91 -14.40
CA GLY A 167 14.16 6.58 -13.30
C GLY A 167 13.62 7.97 -13.64
N LYS A 168 14.13 8.64 -14.68
CA LYS A 168 13.72 10.00 -15.07
C LYS A 168 12.50 10.01 -15.99
N SER A 169 12.35 9.04 -16.88
CA SER A 169 11.16 8.95 -17.74
C SER A 169 9.89 8.68 -16.94
N GLY A 170 10.01 7.90 -15.85
CA GLY A 170 8.88 7.50 -15.01
C GLY A 170 8.06 6.36 -15.58
N GLU A 171 8.39 5.87 -16.78
CA GLU A 171 7.74 4.73 -17.40
C GLU A 171 8.06 3.43 -16.64
N GLY A 172 7.06 2.57 -16.45
CA GLY A 172 7.19 1.38 -15.60
C GLY A 172 7.25 1.68 -14.10
N LEU A 173 7.01 2.93 -13.70
CA LEU A 173 7.15 3.46 -12.33
C LEU A 173 5.96 4.35 -11.92
N SER A 174 4.91 4.42 -12.75
CA SER A 174 3.74 5.27 -12.58
C SER A 174 2.94 4.91 -11.33
N PHE A 175 2.94 3.65 -10.92
CA PHE A 175 2.29 3.16 -9.70
C PHE A 175 2.80 3.87 -8.45
N TYR A 176 4.07 4.24 -8.42
CA TYR A 176 4.71 4.94 -7.28
C TYR A 176 4.71 6.46 -7.46
N THR A 177 4.06 6.99 -8.49
CA THR A 177 3.99 8.42 -8.78
C THR A 177 2.59 8.91 -8.47
N PHE A 178 2.49 9.88 -7.55
CA PHE A 178 1.23 10.45 -7.09
C PHE A 178 1.08 11.86 -7.64
N LYS A 179 -0.12 12.22 -8.08
CA LYS A 179 -0.43 13.60 -8.49
C LYS A 179 -0.57 14.51 -7.26
N GLU A 180 -0.34 15.80 -7.47
CA GLU A 180 -0.52 16.82 -6.43
C GLU A 180 -1.97 16.89 -5.95
N LEU A 181 -2.17 17.11 -4.64
CA LEU A 181 -3.42 17.66 -4.13
C LEU A 181 -3.47 19.13 -4.56
N GLU A 182 -4.60 19.57 -5.12
CA GLU A 182 -4.71 20.95 -5.61
C GLU A 182 -4.24 21.96 -4.56
N SER A 183 -3.21 22.73 -4.92
CA SER A 183 -2.48 23.72 -4.11
C SER A 183 -1.59 23.17 -2.98
N THR A 184 -0.28 23.00 -3.24
CA THR A 184 0.81 23.51 -2.39
C THR A 184 2.19 23.22 -3.00
N LYS A 185 3.18 24.03 -2.61
CA LYS A 185 4.50 24.23 -3.23
C LYS A 185 5.31 22.95 -3.55
N LYS A 186 5.99 23.04 -4.71
CA LYS A 186 6.89 22.08 -5.37
C LYS A 186 7.81 21.26 -4.45
N GLY A 187 7.67 19.94 -4.52
CA GLY A 187 8.64 18.94 -4.11
C GLY A 187 8.00 17.58 -3.79
N MET A 188 8.35 16.52 -4.55
CA MET A 188 7.79 15.15 -4.41
C MET A 188 7.68 14.64 -2.96
N GLN A 189 8.63 14.97 -2.08
CA GLN A 189 8.62 14.49 -0.70
C GLN A 189 7.70 15.30 0.21
N GLY A 190 7.53 16.59 -0.07
CA GLY A 190 6.54 17.45 0.57
C GLY A 190 5.14 17.05 0.17
N GLU A 191 4.90 16.79 -1.12
CA GLU A 191 3.60 16.39 -1.67
C GLU A 191 3.08 15.08 -1.04
N LEU A 192 3.90 14.03 -0.97
CA LEU A 192 3.52 12.77 -0.32
C LEU A 192 3.16 12.95 1.16
N LYS A 193 3.81 13.88 1.86
CA LYS A 193 3.46 14.18 3.26
C LYS A 193 2.05 14.76 3.35
N HIS A 194 1.73 15.77 2.53
CA HIS A 194 0.39 16.38 2.51
C HIS A 194 -0.70 15.37 2.13
N ILE A 195 -0.45 14.49 1.15
CA ILE A 195 -1.42 13.44 0.79
C ILE A 195 -1.70 12.50 1.96
N LYS A 196 -0.65 12.10 2.70
CA LYS A 196 -0.82 11.24 3.87
C LYS A 196 -1.56 11.95 5.01
N GLU A 197 -1.32 13.24 5.22
CA GLU A 197 -2.02 14.03 6.24
C GLU A 197 -3.49 14.19 5.88
N TRP A 198 -3.81 14.63 4.66
CA TRP A 198 -5.18 14.70 4.16
C TRP A 198 -5.93 13.37 4.28
N PHE A 199 -5.29 12.25 3.89
CA PHE A 199 -5.90 10.93 4.00
C PHE A 199 -6.17 10.53 5.46
N ARG A 200 -5.25 10.85 6.38
CA ARG A 200 -5.44 10.59 7.83
C ARG A 200 -6.57 11.42 8.41
N ASP A 201 -6.68 12.69 8.00
CA ASP A 201 -7.77 13.55 8.44
C ASP A 201 -9.12 13.05 7.93
N GLY A 202 -9.19 12.58 6.68
CA GLY A 202 -10.36 11.90 6.14
C GLY A 202 -10.75 10.66 6.95
N MET A 203 -9.78 9.82 7.32
CA MET A 203 -10.04 8.67 8.20
C MET A 203 -10.50 9.10 9.60
N ASN A 204 -9.97 10.17 10.15
CA ASN A 204 -10.39 10.67 11.46
C ASN A 204 -11.86 11.13 11.42
N LYS A 205 -12.26 11.86 10.38
CA LYS A 205 -13.66 12.23 10.12
C LYS A 205 -14.56 11.01 9.98
N ALA A 206 -14.10 9.98 9.27
CA ALA A 206 -14.81 8.70 9.17
C ALA A 206 -14.97 8.03 10.55
N GLY A 207 -13.97 8.11 11.41
CA GLY A 207 -14.01 7.59 12.78
C GLY A 207 -14.93 8.35 13.74
N GLU A 208 -15.22 9.62 13.47
CA GLU A 208 -16.17 10.44 14.27
C GLU A 208 -17.62 9.95 14.14
N ARG A 209 -17.90 9.06 13.16
CA ARG A 209 -19.21 8.47 12.93
C ARG A 209 -19.64 7.48 14.02
N GLY A 210 -18.71 6.94 14.80
CA GLY A 210 -19.01 6.10 15.95
C GLY A 210 -18.01 4.97 16.18
N ASN A 211 -18.07 4.39 17.39
CA ASN A 211 -17.18 3.29 17.77
C ASN A 211 -17.40 2.03 16.94
N ASP A 212 -18.61 1.79 16.43
CA ASP A 212 -18.91 0.65 15.55
C ASP A 212 -18.20 0.77 14.19
N VAL A 213 -18.15 1.98 13.62
CA VAL A 213 -17.36 2.28 12.41
C VAL A 213 -15.87 2.07 12.68
N LYS A 214 -15.35 2.60 13.80
CA LYS A 214 -13.95 2.37 14.16
C LYS A 214 -13.64 0.88 14.30
N ALA A 215 -14.46 0.13 15.03
CA ALA A 215 -14.26 -1.29 15.29
C ALA A 215 -14.29 -2.12 14.00
N SER A 216 -15.28 -1.89 13.13
CA SER A 216 -15.40 -2.60 11.86
C SER A 216 -14.22 -2.31 10.92
N VAL A 217 -13.79 -1.05 10.80
CA VAL A 217 -12.64 -0.67 9.98
C VAL A 217 -11.34 -1.25 10.53
N ILE A 218 -11.15 -1.29 11.86
CA ILE A 218 -9.97 -1.91 12.49
C ILE A 218 -9.94 -3.42 12.21
N GLY A 219 -11.08 -4.10 12.37
CA GLY A 219 -11.20 -5.52 12.07
C GLY A 219 -10.84 -5.82 10.62
N GLU A 220 -11.35 -5.01 9.69
CA GLU A 220 -11.08 -5.19 8.27
C GLU A 220 -9.65 -4.81 7.88
N ALA A 221 -9.05 -3.81 8.50
CA ALA A 221 -7.65 -3.47 8.26
C ALA A 221 -6.71 -4.64 8.62
N ASN A 222 -6.99 -5.37 9.72
CA ASN A 222 -6.21 -6.57 10.05
C ASN A 222 -6.37 -7.66 8.98
N THR A 223 -7.61 -7.93 8.55
CA THR A 223 -7.89 -8.87 7.45
C THR A 223 -7.14 -8.48 6.18
N ALA A 224 -7.17 -7.19 5.82
CA ALA A 224 -6.43 -6.65 4.69
C ALA A 224 -4.91 -6.87 4.84
N PHE A 225 -4.34 -6.67 6.04
CA PHE A 225 -2.93 -6.95 6.28
C PHE A 225 -2.59 -8.43 6.09
N ASP A 226 -3.39 -9.35 6.65
CA ASP A 226 -3.16 -10.79 6.53
C ASP A 226 -3.18 -11.22 5.06
N LEU A 227 -4.18 -10.75 4.29
CA LEU A 227 -4.25 -10.98 2.85
C LEU A 227 -3.04 -10.39 2.10
N ASN A 228 -2.51 -9.25 2.52
CA ASN A 228 -1.30 -8.66 1.91
C ASN A 228 -0.04 -9.48 2.23
N ILE A 229 0.07 -10.07 3.43
CA ILE A 229 1.18 -10.97 3.79
C ILE A 229 1.16 -12.21 2.87
N GLU A 230 0.02 -12.88 2.81
CA GLU A 230 -0.14 -14.07 1.96
C GLU A 230 0.07 -13.74 0.47
N LEU A 231 -0.25 -12.52 0.03
CA LEU A 231 -0.01 -12.08 -1.34
C LEU A 231 1.49 -11.99 -1.65
N PHE A 232 2.33 -11.58 -0.68
CA PHE A 232 3.78 -11.60 -0.83
C PHE A 232 4.34 -13.03 -0.85
N ASP A 233 3.75 -13.94 -0.09
CA ASP A 233 4.13 -15.36 -0.08
C ASP A 233 3.74 -16.08 -1.38
N ALA A 234 2.72 -15.59 -2.09
CA ALA A 234 2.33 -16.11 -3.40
C ALA A 234 3.31 -15.76 -4.54
N ILE A 235 4.30 -14.89 -4.28
CA ILE A 235 5.35 -14.53 -5.23
C ILE A 235 6.58 -15.40 -4.96
N ASN A 236 7.16 -15.98 -6.01
CA ASN A 236 8.35 -16.81 -5.86
C ASN A 236 9.60 -15.93 -5.64
N ALA A 237 9.92 -15.67 -4.38
CA ALA A 237 11.19 -15.07 -3.99
C ALA A 237 12.24 -16.17 -3.77
N GLU A 238 12.98 -16.53 -4.82
CA GLU A 238 14.16 -17.37 -4.65
C GLU A 238 15.27 -16.53 -3.99
N LEU A 239 15.39 -16.66 -2.67
CA LEU A 239 16.53 -16.13 -1.91
C LEU A 239 17.45 -17.29 -1.56
N ASP A 240 18.68 -17.26 -2.09
CA ASP A 240 19.73 -18.23 -1.79
C ASP A 240 19.93 -18.41 -0.26
N GLU A 241 20.12 -19.65 0.21
CA GLU A 241 20.13 -20.01 1.65
C GLU A 241 21.24 -19.31 2.43
N GLY A 242 22.42 -19.13 1.82
CA GLY A 242 23.53 -18.37 2.41
C GLY A 242 23.21 -16.89 2.65
N MET A 243 22.14 -16.39 2.00
CA MET A 243 21.70 -15.00 2.04
C MET A 243 20.53 -14.78 3.01
N LYS A 244 19.71 -15.78 3.30
CA LYS A 244 18.72 -15.75 4.40
C LYS A 244 19.41 -15.42 5.73
N MET A 245 20.58 -16.00 5.98
CA MET A 245 21.42 -15.74 7.15
C MET A 245 22.04 -14.34 7.18
N LYS A 246 22.57 -13.84 6.04
CA LYS A 246 23.16 -12.49 5.94
C LYS A 246 22.10 -11.39 6.05
N THR A 247 20.89 -11.60 5.54
CA THR A 247 19.79 -10.62 5.63
C THR A 247 19.26 -10.50 7.05
N TYR A 248 19.26 -11.61 7.82
CA TYR A 248 18.96 -11.62 9.25
C TYR A 248 20.04 -10.91 10.10
N GLN A 249 21.30 -10.93 9.65
CA GLN A 249 22.44 -10.32 10.37
C GLN A 249 22.78 -8.89 9.94
N SER A 250 22.40 -8.46 8.73
CA SER A 250 22.69 -7.13 8.24
C SER A 250 21.65 -6.13 8.76
N TYR A 251 22.03 -5.47 9.86
CA TYR A 251 21.31 -4.33 10.45
C TYR A 251 20.88 -3.27 9.42
N GLN A 252 21.48 -3.18 8.23
CA GLN A 252 21.09 -2.23 7.18
C GLN A 252 19.82 -2.61 6.40
N VAL A 253 19.52 -3.90 6.20
CA VAL A 253 18.25 -4.32 5.55
C VAL A 253 17.12 -4.27 6.56
N ILE A 254 17.37 -4.75 7.79
CA ILE A 254 16.46 -4.57 8.92
C ILE A 254 16.26 -3.09 9.22
N ALA A 255 17.29 -2.23 9.15
CA ALA A 255 17.15 -0.79 9.33
C ALA A 255 16.50 -0.11 8.14
N ALA A 256 16.66 -0.54 6.88
CA ALA A 256 15.96 0.05 5.73
C ALA A 256 14.45 -0.29 5.74
N ILE A 257 14.13 -1.53 6.10
CA ILE A 257 12.77 -2.04 6.29
C ILE A 257 12.15 -1.42 7.55
N ALA A 258 12.92 -1.36 8.65
CA ALA A 258 12.56 -0.62 9.84
C ALA A 258 12.63 0.90 9.62
N LEU A 259 13.30 1.46 8.61
CA LEU A 259 13.30 2.90 8.25
C LEU A 259 12.06 3.23 7.44
N VAL A 260 11.59 2.31 6.58
CA VAL A 260 10.21 2.33 6.07
C VAL A 260 9.21 2.25 7.23
N CYS A 261 9.57 1.66 8.39
CA CYS A 261 8.75 1.67 9.62
C CYS A 261 9.04 2.83 10.62
N LEU A 262 10.24 3.43 10.63
CA LEU A 262 10.75 4.39 11.63
C LEU A 262 10.60 5.83 11.12
N PHE A 263 10.59 6.05 9.80
CA PHE A 263 10.14 7.34 9.24
C PHE A 263 8.66 7.61 9.54
N PHE A 264 7.86 6.60 9.92
CA PHE A 264 6.51 6.80 10.48
C PHE A 264 6.49 7.26 11.93
N TRP A 265 7.59 7.12 12.68
CA TRP A 265 7.63 7.48 14.10
C TRP A 265 8.15 8.90 14.36
N CYS A 266 9.07 9.40 13.53
CA CYS A 266 9.83 10.63 13.85
C CYS A 266 9.25 11.94 13.26
N SER A 267 8.32 11.90 12.30
CA SER A 267 7.83 13.11 11.64
C SER A 267 6.65 13.82 12.34
N SER A 268 6.18 13.32 13.49
CA SER A 268 5.02 13.86 14.21
C SER A 268 5.30 14.25 15.67
N THR A 269 6.53 14.08 16.16
CA THR A 269 6.91 14.34 17.56
C THR A 269 7.89 15.50 17.76
N VAL A 270 8.28 16.22 16.69
CA VAL A 270 9.21 17.37 16.79
C VAL A 270 8.54 18.70 16.39
N ALA A 271 7.28 18.90 16.77
CA ALA A 271 6.60 20.18 16.51
C ALA A 271 5.70 20.68 17.66
N SER A 272 5.89 20.19 18.90
CA SER A 272 5.11 20.68 20.05
C SER A 272 5.91 20.92 21.34
N HIS A 273 7.24 21.03 21.29
CA HIS A 273 8.05 21.26 22.50
C HIS A 273 9.19 22.28 22.40
N GLU A 274 9.10 23.28 21.52
CA GLU A 274 10.03 24.42 21.56
C GLU A 274 9.32 25.75 21.27
N TRP A 275 8.38 26.18 22.13
CA TRP A 275 7.93 27.60 22.17
C TRP A 275 7.55 28.07 23.58
N THR A 276 8.19 27.53 24.62
CA THR A 276 8.17 28.13 25.97
C THR A 276 9.53 27.92 26.61
N LEU A 277 10.46 28.84 26.35
CA LEU A 277 11.54 29.28 27.25
C LEU A 277 12.53 30.12 26.43
N ARG A 278 12.19 31.40 26.23
CA ARG A 278 13.11 32.53 26.13
C ARG A 278 12.29 33.78 26.42
N ARG A 279 12.22 34.12 27.72
CA ARG A 279 12.29 35.51 28.15
C ARG A 279 13.75 35.93 28.12
#